data_AF-A0AAU3JF22-F1
#
_entry.id   AF-A0AAU3JF22-F1
#
_cell.length_a   1.000
_cell.length_b   1.000
_cell.length_c   1.000
_cell.angle_alpha   90.00
_cell.angle_beta   90.00
_cell.angle_gamma   90.00
#
_symmetry.space_group_name_H-M   'P 1'
#
loop_
_entity.id
_entity.type
_entity.pdbx_description
1 polymer ?
#
loop_
_entity_poly.entity_id
_entity_poly.type
_entity_poly.pdbx_seq_one_letter_code
_entity_poly.pdbx_strand_id
1 'polypeptide(L)' 'MFESLKNLKDKAEDVAEEHGEAIGDGLEKAGDLVDDKTDGKYSEQIDTGVEKAKDVVERLGEEGRDSAG' A
#
# COMPACT_ATOMS: atom_id res chain seq x y z
N MET A 1 -9.30 -8.38 -18.55
CA MET A 1 -8.75 -7.54 -17.46
C MET A 1 -9.05 -8.11 -16.08
N PHE A 2 -10.28 -8.56 -15.79
CA PHE A 2 -10.62 -9.20 -14.51
C PHE A 2 -9.91 -10.55 -14.27
N GLU A 3 -9.72 -11.33 -15.34
CA GLU A 3 -9.08 -12.66 -15.28
C GLU A 3 -7.58 -12.60 -14.92
N SER A 4 -6.90 -11.51 -15.31
CA SER A 4 -5.49 -11.28 -14.99
C SER A 4 -5.29 -10.96 -13.52
N LEU A 5 -6.22 -10.23 -12.88
CA LEU A 5 -6.19 -9.99 -11.44
C LEU A 5 -6.40 -11.30 -10.67
N LYS A 6 -7.33 -12.14 -11.13
CA LYS A 6 -7.63 -13.42 -10.48
C LYS A 6 -6.42 -14.37 -10.54
N ASN A 7 -5.81 -14.53 -11.72
CA ASN A 7 -4.59 -15.31 -11.88
C ASN A 7 -3.42 -14.80 -11.03
N LEU A 8 -3.28 -13.47 -10.92
CA LEU A 8 -2.24 -12.87 -10.08
C LEU A 8 -2.48 -13.12 -8.59
N LYS A 9 -3.75 -13.05 -8.15
CA LYS A 9 -4.16 -13.36 -6.78
C LYS A 9 -3.88 -14.82 -6.44
N ASP A 10 -4.32 -15.75 -7.29
CA ASP A 10 -4.15 -17.19 -7.06
C ASP A 10 -2.66 -17.56 -6.97
N LYS A 11 -1.82 -17.03 -7.88
CA LYS A 11 -0.35 -17.19 -7.80
C LYS A 11 0.27 -16.58 -6.56
N ALA A 12 -0.21 -15.42 -6.12
CA ALA A 12 0.30 -14.77 -4.93
C ALA A 12 -0.09 -15.55 -3.66
N GLU A 13 -1.29 -16.14 -3.62
CA GLU A 13 -1.71 -17.05 -2.54
C GLU A 13 -0.84 -18.31 -2.51
N ASP A 14 -0.60 -18.97 -3.64
CA ASP A 14 0.27 -20.15 -3.70
C ASP A 14 1.70 -19.84 -3.19
N VAL A 15 2.28 -18.71 -3.61
CA VAL A 15 3.61 -18.28 -3.14
C VAL A 15 3.59 -17.91 -1.66
N ALA A 16 2.49 -17.36 -1.15
CA ALA A 16 2.36 -17.03 0.27
C ALA A 16 2.20 -18.28 1.14
N GLU A 17 1.46 -19.28 0.67
CA GLU A 17 1.30 -20.56 1.38
C GLU A 17 2.59 -21.39 1.35
N GLU A 18 3.28 -21.44 0.21
CA GLU A 18 4.47 -22.28 0.02
C GLU A 18 5.76 -21.59 0.55
N HIS A 19 5.79 -20.25 0.54
CA HIS A 19 6.96 -19.44 0.86
C HIS A 19 6.62 -18.12 1.58
N GLY A 20 5.80 -18.17 2.63
CA GLY A 20 5.46 -16.99 3.43
C GLY A 20 6.66 -16.18 3.95
N GLU A 21 7.78 -16.84 4.27
CA GLU A 21 9.05 -16.17 4.60
C GLU A 21 9.68 -15.45 3.40
N ALA A 22 9.61 -16.02 2.19
CA ALA A 22 10.17 -15.38 0.99
C ALA A 22 9.38 -14.13 0.56
N ILE A 23 8.09 -14.08 0.90
CA ILE A 23 7.29 -12.85 0.75
C ILE A 23 7.81 -11.78 1.71
N GLY A 24 8.04 -12.12 2.98
CA GLY A 24 8.64 -11.20 3.96
C GLY A 24 10.00 -10.65 3.50
N ASP A 25 10.92 -11.56 3.18
CA ASP A 25 12.26 -11.21 2.69
C ASP A 25 12.22 -10.42 1.36
N GLY A 26 11.26 -10.74 0.49
CA GLY A 26 11.06 -10.07 -0.80
C GLY A 26 10.50 -8.65 -0.64
N LEU A 27 9.60 -8.44 0.31
CA LEU A 27 9.03 -7.13 0.64
C LEU A 27 10.04 -6.21 1.32
N GLU A 28 10.81 -6.72 2.30
CA GLU A 28 11.90 -5.93 2.91
C GLU A 28 12.93 -5.52 1.86
N LYS A 29 13.40 -6.46 1.03
CA LYS A 29 14.34 -6.13 -0.07
C LYS A 29 13.76 -5.19 -1.10
N ALA A 30 12.46 -5.28 -1.40
CA ALA A 30 11.82 -4.35 -2.33
C ALA A 30 11.71 -2.95 -1.72
N GLY A 31 11.42 -2.86 -0.43
CA GLY A 31 11.44 -1.62 0.35
C GLY A 31 12.83 -0.99 0.31
N ASP A 32 13.86 -1.74 0.68
CA ASP A 32 15.25 -1.27 0.67
C ASP A 32 15.72 -0.90 -0.74
N LEU A 33 15.41 -1.70 -1.76
CA LEU A 33 15.78 -1.39 -3.14
C LEU A 33 15.11 -0.12 -3.67
N VAL A 34 13.85 0.12 -3.28
CA VAL A 34 13.13 1.33 -3.66
C VAL A 34 13.67 2.50 -2.87
N ASP A 35 13.93 2.37 -1.57
CA ASP A 35 14.49 3.46 -0.77
C ASP A 35 15.91 3.82 -1.23
N ASP A 36 16.78 2.83 -1.46
CA ASP A 36 18.12 2.98 -2.03
C ASP A 36 18.08 3.57 -3.43
N LYS A 37 17.22 3.06 -4.34
CA LYS A 37 17.09 3.65 -5.69
C LYS A 37 16.62 5.08 -5.66
N THR A 38 15.88 5.42 -4.62
CA THR A 38 15.27 6.72 -4.52
C THR A 38 16.04 7.64 -3.60
N ASP A 39 17.13 7.20 -2.96
CA ASP A 39 17.91 7.98 -1.98
C ASP A 39 17.01 8.63 -0.93
N GLY A 40 15.90 7.98 -0.56
CA GLY A 40 14.85 8.58 0.28
C GLY A 40 14.15 9.80 -0.34
N LYS A 41 14.32 10.10 -1.63
CA LYS A 41 13.75 11.27 -2.34
C LYS A 41 12.23 11.28 -2.41
N TYR A 42 11.57 10.14 -2.21
CA TYR A 42 10.10 10.09 -2.19
C TYR A 42 9.51 10.24 -0.79
N SER A 43 10.33 10.38 0.26
CA SER A 43 9.86 10.71 1.61
C SER A 43 8.92 11.93 1.60
N GLU A 44 9.29 12.98 0.85
CA GLU A 44 8.48 14.20 0.70
C GLU A 44 7.15 13.95 -0.05
N GLN A 45 7.12 13.03 -1.02
CA GLN A 45 5.89 12.64 -1.73
C GLN A 45 5.00 11.73 -0.89
N ILE A 46 5.61 10.88 -0.06
CA ILE A 46 4.91 10.01 0.89
C ILE A 46 4.26 10.88 1.97
N ASP A 47 5.00 11.81 2.58
CA ASP A 47 4.47 12.75 3.57
C ASP A 47 3.33 13.60 2.98
N THR A 48 3.52 14.17 1.80
CA THR A 48 2.47 14.94 1.11
C THR A 48 1.25 14.07 0.79
N GLY A 49 1.46 12.81 0.41
CA GLY A 49 0.41 11.83 0.16
C GLY A 49 -0.37 11.49 1.43
N VAL A 50 0.31 11.33 2.56
CA VAL A 50 -0.27 11.04 3.88
C VAL A 50 -1.07 12.24 4.41
N GLU A 51 -0.55 13.46 4.30
CA GLU A 51 -1.30 14.67 4.68
C GLU A 51 -2.59 14.83 3.87
N LYS A 52 -2.51 14.64 2.54
CA LYS A 52 -3.71 14.69 1.68
C LYS A 52 -4.71 13.60 2.01
N ALA A 53 -4.24 12.39 2.31
CA ALA A 53 -5.12 11.30 2.72
C ALA A 53 -5.79 11.59 4.07
N LYS A 54 -5.05 12.14 5.04
CA LYS A 54 -5.62 12.58 6.32
C LYS A 54 -6.68 13.66 6.14
N ASP A 55 -6.42 14.68 5.33
CA ASP A 55 -7.39 15.75 5.05
C ASP A 55 -8.67 15.18 4.43
N VAL A 56 -8.54 14.25 3.47
CA VAL A 56 -9.69 13.58 2.86
C VAL A 56 -10.44 12.72 3.88
N VAL A 57 -9.74 11.98 4.74
CA VAL A 57 -10.36 11.14 5.77
C VAL A 57 -11.04 11.97 6.86
N GLU A 58 -10.45 13.09 7.27
CA GLU A 58 -11.05 14.04 8.21
C GLU A 58 -12.31 14.65 7.63
N ARG A 59 -12.27 15.09 6.36
CA ARG A 59 -13.45 15.62 5.67
C ARG A 59 -14.56 14.59 5.50
N LEU A 60 -14.22 13.36 5.13
CA LEU A 60 -15.18 12.25 5.06
C LEU A 60 -15.73 11.88 6.45
N GLY A 61 -14.90 12.00 7.49
CA GLY A 61 -15.29 11.79 8.89
C GLY A 61 -16.19 12.89 9.45
N GLU A 62 -15.99 14.14 9.01
CA GLU A 62 -16.87 15.28 9.33
C GLU A 62 -18.20 15.20 8.56
N GLU A 63 -18.20 14.90 7.26
CA GLU A 63 -19.45 14.70 6.48
C GLU A 63 -20.28 13.50 7.00
N GLY A 64 -19.63 12.49 7.57
CA GLY A 64 -20.29 11.37 8.24
C GLY A 64 -20.95 11.73 9.58
N ARG A 65 -20.56 12.84 10.22
CA ARG A 65 -21.09 13.26 11.54
C ARG A 65 -22.27 14.23 11.44
N ASP A 66 -22.37 15.04 10.39
CA ASP A 66 -23.56 15.87 10.15
C ASP A 66 -24.76 15.09 9.61
N SER A 67 -24.55 13.85 9.14
CA SER A 67 -25.62 12.96 8.67
C SER A 67 -26.27 12.12 9.79
N ALA A 68 -25.79 12.25 11.03
CA ALA A 68 -26.27 11.51 12.21
C ALA A 68 -26.69 12.43 13.39
N GLY A 69 -26.88 13.73 13.14
CA GLY A 69 -27.42 14.72 14.08
C GLY A 69 -28.89 15.04 13.83
#